data_AF-A0A3S1HBY2-F1
#
_entry.id   AF-A0A3S1HBY2-F1
#
_cell.length_a   1.000
_cell.length_b   1.000
_cell.length_c   1.000
_cell.angle_alpha   90.00
_cell.angle_beta   90.00
_cell.angle_gamma   90.00
#
_symmetry.space_group_name_H-M   'P 1'
#
loop_
_entity.id
_entity.type
_entity.pdbx_description
1 polymer ?
#
loop_
_entity_poly.entity_id
_entity_poly.type
_entity_poly.pdbx_seq_one_letter_code
_entity_poly.pdbx_strand_id
1 'polypeptide(L)'
;AWNDPAKGGEIAKTQIDQGADVVYAAAGGTGVGVLQAAADAGKLGIGVDSNQNGLQPGKVLTSMMKRVDVAVYNTFMDGKNGTFKGGLENLGLKEGGVDYAMDDNNKALVTDEMKAAVEKAKADIISGKVQVHDYTADNNCPY
;
A
#
# COMPACT_ATOMS: atom_id res chain seq x y z
N ALA A 1 -7.16 2.76 16.24
CA ALA A 1 -8.37 3.16 15.49
C ALA A 1 -7.98 3.49 14.05
N TRP A 2 -8.93 3.46 13.11
CA TRP A 2 -8.69 3.74 11.68
C TRP A 2 -8.83 5.22 11.28
N ASN A 3 -9.16 6.09 12.24
CA ASN A 3 -9.38 7.52 12.00
C ASN A 3 -8.89 8.39 13.17
N ASP A 4 -7.65 8.19 13.60
CA ASP A 4 -7.00 8.93 14.68
C ASP A 4 -5.57 9.34 14.28
N PRO A 5 -5.43 10.39 13.45
CA PRO A 5 -4.12 10.82 12.97
C PRO A 5 -3.16 11.22 14.10
N ALA A 6 -3.66 11.83 15.17
CA ALA A 6 -2.85 12.21 16.32
C ALA A 6 -2.17 10.97 16.92
N LYS A 7 -2.94 9.90 17.15
CA LYS A 7 -2.37 8.66 17.70
C LYS A 7 -1.41 7.98 16.73
N GLY A 8 -1.70 8.00 15.43
CA GLY A 8 -0.81 7.49 14.39
C GLY A 8 0.55 8.18 14.43
N GLY A 9 0.56 9.51 14.51
CA GLY A 9 1.80 10.30 14.58
C GLY A 9 2.63 10.01 15.84
N GLU A 10 2.00 9.86 17.01
CA GLU A 10 2.71 9.49 18.25
C GLU A 10 3.42 8.13 18.16
N ILE A 11 2.74 7.13 17.59
CA ILE A 11 3.30 5.79 17.43
C ILE A 11 4.44 5.82 16.40
N ALA A 12 4.26 6.52 15.29
CA ALA A 12 5.30 6.67 14.26
C ALA A 12 6.56 7.34 14.82
N LYS A 13 6.42 8.40 15.62
CA LYS A 13 7.56 9.04 16.31
C LYS A 13 8.32 8.04 17.16
N THR A 14 7.61 7.25 17.97
CA THR A 14 8.23 6.19 18.78
C THR A 14 9.00 5.18 17.93
N GLN A 15 8.44 4.73 16.80
CA GLN A 15 9.11 3.79 15.89
C GLN A 15 10.37 4.41 15.25
N ILE A 16 10.31 5.70 14.90
CA ILE A 16 11.43 6.44 14.32
C ILE A 16 12.53 6.66 15.38
N ASP A 17 12.17 7.00 16.61
CA ASP A 17 13.09 7.12 17.74
C ASP A 17 13.81 5.78 18.04
N GLN A 18 13.15 4.66 17.73
CA GLN A 18 13.71 3.31 17.80
C GLN A 18 14.55 2.93 16.57
N GLY A 19 14.72 3.83 15.61
CA GLY A 19 15.60 3.66 14.46
C GLY A 19 14.91 3.33 13.14
N ALA A 20 13.58 3.38 13.05
CA ALA A 20 12.90 3.20 11.77
C ALA A 20 13.21 4.34 10.79
N ASP A 21 13.70 3.99 9.60
CA ASP A 21 13.96 4.94 8.52
C ASP A 21 12.79 5.09 7.53
N VAL A 22 11.93 4.07 7.47
CA VAL A 22 10.73 4.02 6.63
C VAL A 22 9.58 3.43 7.43
N VAL A 23 8.39 4.06 7.39
CA VAL A 23 7.19 3.58 8.10
C VAL A 23 6.05 3.31 7.11
N TYR A 24 5.51 2.09 7.12
CA TYR A 24 4.37 1.72 6.28
C TYR A 24 3.03 1.98 6.98
N ALA A 25 2.26 2.94 6.50
CA ALA A 25 1.09 3.50 7.18
C ALA A 25 -0.23 2.79 6.83
N ALA A 26 -0.30 1.47 7.00
CA ALA A 26 -1.51 0.67 6.76
C ALA A 26 -2.60 0.88 7.85
N ALA A 27 -3.09 2.11 7.99
CA ALA A 27 -3.91 2.54 9.13
C ALA A 27 -5.12 3.42 8.75
N GLY A 28 -5.57 3.44 7.50
CA GLY A 28 -6.67 4.30 7.05
C GLY A 28 -6.37 5.77 7.30
N GLY A 29 -7.35 6.55 7.78
CA GLY A 29 -7.19 7.98 8.08
C GLY A 29 -6.12 8.26 9.15
N THR A 30 -5.91 7.33 10.09
CA THR A 30 -4.80 7.40 11.07
C THR A 30 -3.44 7.49 10.38
N GLY A 31 -3.28 6.86 9.21
CA GLY A 31 -2.03 6.85 8.44
C GLY A 31 -1.56 8.24 8.00
N VAL A 32 -2.46 9.22 7.87
CA VAL A 32 -2.08 10.60 7.52
C VAL A 32 -1.13 11.20 8.58
N GLY A 33 -1.39 10.94 9.86
CA GLY A 33 -0.51 11.39 10.94
C GLY A 33 0.83 10.66 10.98
N VAL A 34 0.86 9.40 10.57
CA VAL A 34 2.10 8.63 10.40
C VAL A 34 2.97 9.25 9.31
N LEU A 35 2.39 9.55 8.15
CA LEU A 35 3.12 10.15 7.03
C LEU A 35 3.65 11.55 7.38
N GLN A 36 2.86 12.37 8.08
CA GLN A 36 3.31 13.67 8.58
C GLN A 36 4.49 13.50 9.56
N ALA A 37 4.37 12.60 10.55
CA ALA A 37 5.42 12.38 11.53
C ALA A 37 6.74 11.88 10.90
N ALA A 38 6.66 10.99 9.90
CA ALA A 38 7.83 10.56 9.15
C ALA A 38 8.47 11.73 8.40
N ALA A 39 7.67 12.56 7.72
CA ALA A 39 8.15 13.73 7.01
C ALA A 39 8.82 14.76 7.93
N ASP A 40 8.21 15.06 9.08
CA ASP A 40 8.72 15.99 10.10
C ASP A 40 10.08 15.52 10.66
N ALA A 41 10.25 14.20 10.81
CA ALA A 41 11.51 13.58 11.24
C ALA A 41 12.53 13.41 10.10
N GLY A 42 12.21 13.89 8.89
CA GLY A 42 13.05 13.73 7.71
C GLY A 42 13.11 12.30 7.15
N LYS A 43 12.34 11.37 7.69
CA LYS A 43 12.24 9.95 7.30
C LYS A 43 11.22 9.75 6.17
N LEU A 44 11.05 8.50 5.74
CA LEU A 44 10.12 8.15 4.66
C LEU A 44 8.87 7.45 5.18
N GLY A 45 7.75 7.69 4.52
CA GLY A 45 6.50 6.95 4.72
C GLY A 45 6.11 6.16 3.48
N ILE A 46 5.33 5.09 3.66
CA ILE A 46 4.62 4.40 2.56
C ILE A 46 3.12 4.53 2.82
N GLY A 47 2.39 5.09 1.85
CA GLY A 47 0.93 5.24 1.91
C GLY A 47 0.17 3.96 1.54
N VAL A 48 -1.15 3.98 1.70
CA VAL A 48 -2.04 2.83 1.38
C VAL A 48 -3.33 3.23 0.70
N ASP A 49 -3.92 2.24 0.03
CA ASP A 49 -5.22 2.21 -0.64
C ASP A 49 -5.32 3.15 -1.85
N SER A 50 -4.92 4.41 -1.72
CA SER A 50 -4.89 5.43 -2.77
C SER A 50 -3.48 6.01 -2.93
N ASN A 51 -3.26 6.76 -4.02
CA ASN A 51 -1.99 7.46 -4.21
C ASN A 51 -1.93 8.63 -3.21
N GLN A 52 -1.10 8.48 -2.18
CA GLN A 52 -0.86 9.45 -1.13
C GLN A 52 0.49 10.16 -1.28
N ASN A 53 1.21 9.95 -2.39
CA ASN A 53 2.54 10.50 -2.61
C ASN A 53 2.57 12.04 -2.48
N GLY A 54 1.50 12.70 -2.90
CA GLY A 54 1.34 14.15 -2.83
C GLY A 54 1.03 14.72 -1.44
N LEU A 55 0.77 13.89 -0.42
CA LEU A 55 0.51 14.39 0.94
C LEU A 55 1.77 14.99 1.58
N GLN A 56 2.93 14.37 1.35
CA GLN A 56 4.23 14.86 1.78
C GLN A 56 5.25 14.64 0.64
N PRO A 57 5.27 15.51 -0.39
CA PRO A 57 6.15 15.33 -1.55
C PRO A 57 7.62 15.17 -1.16
N GLY A 58 8.32 14.20 -1.74
CA GLY A 58 9.70 13.87 -1.37
C GLY A 58 9.86 13.17 -0.01
N LYS A 59 8.77 12.83 0.69
CA LYS A 59 8.78 12.08 1.96
C LYS A 59 7.87 10.85 1.97
N VAL A 60 6.96 10.72 1.01
CA VAL A 60 6.26 9.46 0.76
C VAL A 60 7.01 8.69 -0.33
N LEU A 61 7.61 7.55 0.05
CA LEU A 61 8.41 6.71 -0.86
C LEU A 61 7.55 6.15 -1.99
N THR A 62 6.36 5.66 -1.68
CA THR A 62 5.32 5.21 -2.61
C THR A 62 4.01 5.01 -1.84
N SER A 63 2.95 4.61 -2.52
CA SER A 63 1.69 4.19 -1.91
C SER A 63 1.27 2.83 -2.44
N MET A 64 0.92 1.91 -1.55
CA MET A 64 0.37 0.60 -1.92
C MET A 64 -1.09 0.76 -2.29
N MET A 65 -1.37 0.75 -3.60
CA MET A 65 -2.70 0.93 -4.16
C MET A 65 -3.58 -0.28 -3.89
N LYS A 66 -4.83 -0.02 -3.53
CA LYS A 66 -5.91 -1.03 -3.48
C LYS A 66 -7.07 -0.51 -4.29
N ARG A 67 -7.35 -1.15 -5.43
CA ARG A 67 -8.34 -0.73 -6.41
C ARG A 67 -9.76 -1.12 -6.01
N VAL A 68 -10.18 -0.65 -4.82
CA VAL A 68 -11.55 -0.82 -4.31
C VAL A 68 -12.56 -0.17 -5.28
N ASP A 69 -12.16 0.92 -5.94
CA ASP A 69 -12.92 1.56 -7.02
C ASP A 69 -13.27 0.57 -8.15
N VAL A 70 -12.31 -0.23 -8.60
CA VAL A 70 -12.51 -1.25 -9.63
C VAL A 70 -13.41 -2.37 -9.13
N ALA A 71 -13.18 -2.86 -7.91
CA ALA A 71 -13.99 -3.93 -7.31
C ALA A 71 -15.47 -3.52 -7.19
N VAL A 72 -15.73 -2.30 -6.69
CA VAL A 72 -17.08 -1.75 -6.55
C VAL A 72 -17.73 -1.54 -7.92
N TYR A 73 -16.99 -0.93 -8.87
CA TYR A 73 -17.51 -0.71 -10.22
C TYR A 73 -17.91 -2.01 -10.90
N ASN A 74 -17.05 -3.03 -10.88
CA ASN A 74 -17.31 -4.33 -11.50
C ASN A 74 -18.53 -4.99 -10.88
N THR A 75 -18.63 -4.99 -9.55
CA THR A 75 -19.78 -5.56 -8.82
C THR A 75 -21.10 -4.91 -9.24
N PHE A 76 -21.15 -3.58 -9.35
CA PHE A 76 -22.35 -2.87 -9.81
C PHE A 76 -22.67 -3.17 -11.28
N MET A 77 -21.67 -3.28 -12.13
CA MET A 77 -21.85 -3.64 -13.54
C MET A 77 -22.39 -5.06 -13.70
N ASP A 78 -21.92 -6.01 -12.88
CA ASP A 78 -22.45 -7.37 -12.88
C ASP A 78 -23.90 -7.42 -12.41
N GLY A 79 -24.25 -6.67 -11.37
CA GLY A 79 -25.64 -6.51 -10.94
C GLY A 79 -26.52 -5.93 -12.04
N LYS A 80 -26.06 -4.86 -12.70
CA LYS A 80 -26.76 -4.20 -13.81
C LYS A 80 -26.96 -5.14 -15.01
N ASN A 81 -25.97 -5.97 -15.32
CA ASN A 81 -26.00 -6.88 -16.46
C ASN A 81 -26.67 -8.22 -16.15
N GLY A 82 -27.11 -8.45 -14.91
CA GLY A 82 -27.68 -9.73 -14.48
C GLY A 82 -26.67 -10.87 -14.42
N THR A 83 -25.37 -10.57 -14.36
CA THR A 83 -24.26 -11.53 -14.33
C THR A 83 -23.67 -11.71 -12.94
N PHE A 84 -24.20 -11.02 -11.93
CA PHE A 84 -23.72 -11.10 -10.55
C PHE A 84 -23.67 -12.53 -10.04
N LYS A 85 -22.51 -12.89 -9.48
CA LYS A 85 -22.27 -14.16 -8.79
C LYS A 85 -21.78 -13.85 -7.39
N GLY A 86 -22.43 -14.44 -6.38
CA GLY A 86 -21.88 -14.46 -5.04
C GLY A 86 -20.65 -15.38 -4.97
N GLY A 87 -19.77 -15.11 -4.02
CA GLY A 87 -18.54 -15.87 -3.85
C GLY A 87 -17.38 -14.97 -3.43
N LEU A 88 -16.18 -15.52 -3.51
CA LEU A 88 -14.94 -14.82 -3.20
C LEU A 88 -14.19 -14.52 -4.50
N GLU A 89 -13.81 -13.26 -4.68
CA GLU A 89 -12.95 -12.80 -5.76
C GLU A 89 -11.66 -12.24 -5.16
N ASN A 90 -10.53 -12.78 -5.60
CA ASN A 90 -9.20 -12.31 -5.20
C ASN A 90 -8.64 -11.42 -6.31
N LEU A 91 -8.48 -10.14 -6.01
CA LEU A 91 -7.91 -9.17 -6.93
C LEU A 91 -6.48 -8.81 -6.50
N GLY A 92 -5.51 -9.57 -6.99
CA GLY A 92 -4.08 -9.37 -6.71
C GLY A 92 -3.39 -8.50 -7.76
N LEU A 93 -2.05 -8.60 -7.81
CA LEU A 93 -1.23 -7.93 -8.84
C LEU A 93 -1.61 -8.37 -10.25
N LYS A 94 -1.99 -9.64 -10.44
CA LYS A 94 -2.36 -10.20 -11.75
C LYS A 94 -3.67 -9.62 -12.27
N GLU A 95 -4.63 -9.39 -11.38
CA GLU A 95 -5.95 -8.81 -11.69
C GLU A 95 -5.92 -7.28 -11.70
N GLY A 96 -4.79 -6.65 -11.33
CA GLY A 96 -4.67 -5.19 -11.19
C GLY A 96 -5.43 -4.64 -9.98
N GLY A 97 -5.77 -5.49 -9.01
CA GLY A 97 -6.46 -5.10 -7.78
C GLY A 97 -5.56 -4.38 -6.78
N VAL A 98 -4.26 -4.64 -6.84
CA VAL A 98 -3.24 -3.95 -6.06
C VAL A 98 -2.06 -3.54 -6.95
N ASP A 99 -1.34 -2.49 -6.55
CA ASP A 99 -0.12 -2.04 -7.22
C ASP A 99 0.69 -1.09 -6.31
N TYR A 100 1.82 -0.58 -6.78
CA TYR A 100 2.52 0.55 -6.16
C TYR A 100 2.38 1.82 -7.01
N ALA A 101 2.42 2.99 -6.36
CA ALA A 101 2.25 4.28 -7.02
C ALA A 101 3.58 4.97 -7.34
N MET A 102 3.71 5.52 -8.55
CA MET A 102 4.82 6.36 -8.99
C MET A 102 4.30 7.61 -9.69
N ASP A 103 4.80 8.77 -9.28
CA ASP A 103 4.48 10.07 -9.86
C ASP A 103 5.61 11.09 -9.62
N ASP A 104 5.36 12.35 -9.95
CA ASP A 104 6.35 13.43 -9.78
C ASP A 104 6.71 13.70 -8.31
N ASN A 105 5.88 13.28 -7.35
CA ASN A 105 6.11 13.53 -5.93
C ASN A 105 7.13 12.56 -5.31
N ASN A 106 7.29 11.35 -5.88
CA ASN A 106 8.17 10.32 -5.35
C ASN A 106 9.26 9.83 -6.31
N LYS A 107 9.20 10.18 -7.61
CA LYS A 107 10.18 9.70 -8.61
C LYS A 107 11.65 9.96 -8.22
N ALA A 108 11.94 11.06 -7.53
CA ALA A 108 13.30 11.40 -7.12
C ALA A 108 13.82 10.54 -5.94
N LEU A 109 12.92 9.85 -5.23
CA LEU A 109 13.25 8.96 -4.11
C LEU A 109 13.58 7.54 -4.56
N VAL A 110 13.20 7.17 -5.79
CA VAL A 110 13.27 5.80 -6.29
C VAL A 110 14.35 5.71 -7.36
N THR A 111 15.39 4.93 -7.08
CA THR A 111 16.45 4.66 -8.05
C THR A 111 15.98 3.66 -9.10
N ASP A 112 16.68 3.61 -10.24
CA ASP A 112 16.43 2.60 -11.27
C ASP A 112 16.59 1.17 -10.74
N GLU A 113 17.53 0.96 -9.81
CA GLU A 113 17.72 -0.32 -9.12
C GLU A 113 16.50 -0.71 -8.27
N MET A 114 15.98 0.23 -7.47
CA MET A 114 14.77 -0.01 -6.66
C MET A 114 13.58 -0.32 -7.56
N LYS A 115 13.41 0.43 -8.65
CA LYS A 115 12.34 0.21 -9.62
C LYS A 115 12.47 -1.17 -10.27
N ALA A 116 13.67 -1.55 -10.71
CA ALA A 116 13.92 -2.86 -11.31
C ALA A 116 13.65 -4.00 -10.32
N ALA A 117 14.03 -3.84 -9.04
CA ALA A 117 13.76 -4.82 -8.00
C ALA A 117 12.25 -5.03 -7.76
N VAL A 118 11.48 -3.94 -7.67
CA VAL A 118 10.02 -4.01 -7.48
C VAL A 118 9.32 -4.60 -8.71
N GLU A 119 9.72 -4.20 -9.92
CA GLU A 119 9.15 -4.76 -11.16
C GLU A 119 9.45 -6.26 -11.29
N LYS A 120 10.66 -6.69 -10.92
CA LYS A 120 11.01 -8.11 -10.86
C LYS A 120 10.16 -8.86 -9.84
N ALA A 121 10.00 -8.32 -8.63
CA ALA A 121 9.16 -8.94 -7.61
C ALA A 121 7.70 -9.04 -8.08
N LYS A 122 7.17 -7.99 -8.71
CA LYS A 122 5.83 -7.98 -9.30
C LYS A 122 5.66 -9.08 -10.36
N ALA A 123 6.61 -9.20 -11.29
CA ALA A 123 6.59 -10.26 -12.32
C ALA A 123 6.71 -11.67 -11.72
N ASP A 124 7.58 -11.85 -10.72
CA ASP A 124 7.75 -13.14 -10.03
C ASP A 124 6.49 -13.53 -9.24
N ILE A 125 5.77 -12.57 -8.64
CA ILE A 125 4.48 -12.82 -7.98
C ILE A 125 3.40 -13.16 -9.01
N ILE A 126 3.28 -12.40 -10.09
CA ILE A 126 2.27 -12.62 -11.15
C ILE A 126 2.45 -13.99 -11.82
N SER A 127 3.70 -14.40 -12.04
CA SER A 127 4.02 -15.72 -12.61
C SER A 127 3.87 -16.87 -11.62
N GLY A 128 3.69 -16.58 -10.33
CA GLY A 128 3.59 -17.58 -9.25
C GLY A 128 4.93 -18.16 -8.80
N LYS A 129 6.06 -17.65 -9.32
CA LYS A 129 7.40 -18.02 -8.87
C LYS A 129 7.66 -17.59 -7.43
N VAL A 130 7.13 -16.42 -7.05
CA VAL A 130 7.01 -15.98 -5.65
C VAL A 130 5.55 -16.12 -5.25
N GLN A 131 5.31 -16.90 -4.20
CA GLN A 131 3.98 -17.01 -3.61
C GLN A 131 3.95 -16.17 -2.33
N VAL A 132 3.12 -15.13 -2.32
CA VAL A 132 2.88 -14.33 -1.12
C VAL A 132 2.00 -15.15 -0.19
N HIS A 133 2.48 -15.42 1.01
CA HIS A 133 1.74 -16.17 2.00
C HIS A 133 0.55 -15.34 2.51
N ASP A 134 -0.65 -15.93 2.43
CA ASP A 134 -1.85 -15.37 3.03
C ASP A 134 -1.90 -15.75 4.51
N TYR A 135 -1.59 -14.80 5.38
CA TYR A 135 -1.67 -14.97 6.83
C TYR A 135 -3.02 -15.52 7.29
N THR A 136 -4.12 -15.19 6.61
CA THR A 136 -5.46 -15.64 7.04
C THR A 136 -5.72 -17.12 6.76
N ALA A 137 -4.87 -17.77 5.95
CA ALA A 137 -4.99 -19.19 5.65
C ALA A 137 -4.62 -20.08 6.84
N ASP A 138 -3.64 -19.68 7.65
CA ASP A 138 -3.14 -20.48 8.78
C ASP A 138 -2.79 -19.69 10.06
N ASN A 139 -2.97 -18.36 10.04
CA ASN A 139 -2.60 -17.43 11.12
C ASN A 139 -1.11 -17.47 11.49
N ASN A 140 -0.21 -17.67 10.52
CA ASN A 140 1.22 -17.72 10.74
C ASN A 140 2.01 -16.76 9.84
N CYS A 141 3.25 -16.44 10.26
CA CYS A 141 4.25 -15.73 9.46
C CYS A 141 5.48 -16.63 9.31
N PRO A 142 5.46 -17.59 8.38
CA PRO A 142 6.45 -18.67 8.32
C PRO A 142 7.83 -18.27 7.76
N TYR A 143 8.00 -17.02 7.31
CA TYR A 143 9.22 -16.50 6.70
C TYR A 143 9.65 -15.20 7.38
#